data_AF-A0A0B2K382-F1
#
_entry.id   AF-A0A0B2K382-F1
#
_cell.length_a   1.000
_cell.length_b   1.000
_cell.length_c   1.000
_cell.angle_alpha   90.00
_cell.angle_beta   90.00
_cell.angle_gamma   90.00
#
_symmetry.space_group_name_H-M   'P 1'
#
loop_
_entity.id
_entity.type
_entity.pdbx_description
1 polymer ?
#
loop_
_entity_poly.entity_id
_entity_poly.type
_entity_poly.pdbx_seq_one_letter_code
_entity_poly.pdbx_strand_id
1 'polypeptide(L)'
;MKPDILKKIQQETADWAYLDELPKEMYDLVYTKRYEEVGDTFELFSYVNEEKHLGLVAYYHQETKEYKLKIRRGLTEFCLMQFITASFSEFEQHLKNYLESAVHDLAIYNPDSISYVTKALNITEWDYKDILPEELEGYKLFINPTQMVRVLNGSYIVFDYSDFDIESNFIIYYNEFRSEFFGEARIRNIPEMNYTFDSKNLEELEEKLRAHMVDRLREIRQRATK
;
A
#
# COMPACT_ATOMS: atom_id res chain seq x y z
N MET A 1 24.30 -6.50 3.48
CA MET A 1 23.91 -7.92 3.37
C MET A 1 25.10 -8.84 3.70
N LYS A 2 24.88 -10.09 4.14
CA LYS A 2 25.96 -11.07 4.37
C LYS A 2 26.58 -11.49 3.02
N PRO A 3 27.92 -11.60 2.90
CA PRO A 3 28.59 -11.90 1.62
C PRO A 3 28.10 -13.17 0.92
N ASP A 4 27.88 -14.26 1.68
CA ASP A 4 27.41 -15.52 1.11
C ASP A 4 26.00 -15.43 0.53
N ILE A 5 25.14 -14.60 1.14
CA ILE A 5 23.77 -14.37 0.68
C ILE A 5 23.79 -13.53 -0.61
N LEU A 6 24.59 -12.46 -0.64
CA LEU A 6 24.76 -11.65 -1.84
C LEU A 6 25.27 -12.50 -3.01
N LYS A 7 26.28 -13.34 -2.77
CA LYS A 7 26.82 -14.26 -3.78
C LYS A 7 25.76 -15.24 -4.28
N LYS A 8 24.94 -15.80 -3.39
CA LYS A 8 23.81 -16.66 -3.75
C LYS A 8 22.84 -15.93 -4.70
N ILE A 9 22.38 -14.73 -4.33
CA ILE A 9 21.42 -13.97 -5.13
C ILE A 9 22.01 -13.63 -6.50
N GLN A 10 23.26 -13.17 -6.54
CA GLN A 10 23.96 -12.85 -7.80
C GLN A 10 24.12 -14.08 -8.70
N GLN A 11 24.33 -15.28 -8.12
CA GLN A 11 24.40 -16.52 -8.87
C GLN A 11 23.03 -16.98 -9.38
N GLU A 12 21.99 -16.88 -8.54
CA GLU A 12 20.62 -17.28 -8.92
C GLU A 12 20.03 -16.35 -9.98
N THR A 13 20.32 -15.04 -9.89
CA THR A 13 19.82 -13.99 -10.80
C THR A 13 20.82 -13.66 -11.91
N ALA A 14 21.88 -14.47 -12.07
CA ALA A 14 22.84 -14.33 -13.17
C ALA A 14 22.12 -14.57 -14.50
N ASP A 15 22.36 -13.71 -15.48
CA ASP A 15 21.79 -13.82 -16.83
C ASP A 15 20.27 -13.99 -16.84
N TRP A 16 19.57 -13.30 -15.92
CA TRP A 16 18.12 -13.39 -15.77
C TRP A 16 17.37 -12.77 -16.96
N ALA A 17 17.21 -13.58 -18.02
CA ALA A 17 16.63 -13.18 -19.31
C ALA A 17 15.21 -12.60 -19.19
N TYR A 18 14.44 -13.04 -18.18
CA TYR A 18 13.10 -12.52 -17.93
C TYR A 18 13.08 -11.00 -17.73
N LEU A 19 14.14 -10.40 -17.15
CA LEU A 19 14.17 -8.94 -16.99
C LEU A 19 14.25 -8.19 -18.31
N ASP A 20 14.81 -8.80 -19.35
CA ASP A 20 14.88 -8.20 -20.68
C ASP A 20 13.55 -8.33 -21.44
N GLU A 21 12.66 -9.22 -21.00
CA GLU A 21 11.30 -9.40 -21.52
C GLU A 21 10.30 -8.41 -20.88
N LEU A 22 10.64 -7.80 -19.75
CA LEU A 22 9.77 -6.89 -19.02
C LEU A 22 9.51 -5.59 -19.80
N PRO A 23 8.24 -5.12 -19.90
CA PRO A 23 7.95 -3.83 -20.50
C PRO A 23 8.65 -2.68 -19.79
N LYS A 24 9.14 -1.69 -20.54
CA LYS A 24 9.75 -0.48 -19.92
C LYS A 24 8.75 0.34 -19.11
N GLU A 25 7.46 0.16 -19.38
CA GLU A 25 6.37 0.87 -18.74
C GLU A 25 5.12 -0.03 -18.72
N MET A 26 4.38 0.00 -17.61
CA MET A 26 3.08 -0.65 -17.45
C MET A 26 2.15 0.28 -16.66
N TYR A 27 1.00 0.64 -17.24
CA TYR A 27 -0.03 1.46 -16.58
C TYR A 27 0.50 2.77 -15.96
N ASP A 28 1.39 3.47 -16.68
CA ASP A 28 2.13 4.66 -16.24
C ASP A 28 3.18 4.43 -15.14
N LEU A 29 3.46 3.18 -14.75
CA LEU A 29 4.60 2.86 -13.89
C LEU A 29 5.81 2.51 -14.74
N VAL A 30 6.95 3.15 -14.45
CA VAL A 30 8.18 3.00 -15.20
C VAL A 30 9.07 1.93 -14.57
N TYR A 31 9.56 1.02 -15.41
CA TYR A 31 10.49 -0.03 -15.00
C TYR A 31 11.88 0.54 -14.69
N THR A 32 12.49 0.07 -13.60
CA THR A 32 13.90 0.30 -13.30
C THR A 32 14.56 -0.99 -12.82
N LYS A 33 15.65 -1.37 -13.48
CA LYS A 33 16.54 -2.43 -12.98
C LYS A 33 17.40 -1.86 -11.85
N ARG A 34 17.37 -2.48 -10.67
CA ARG A 34 18.01 -1.93 -9.46
C ARG A 34 19.31 -2.65 -9.10
N TYR A 35 19.25 -3.95 -8.82
CA TYR A 35 20.40 -4.78 -8.41
C TYR A 35 21.29 -4.11 -7.35
N GLU A 36 20.67 -3.61 -6.28
CA GLU A 36 21.36 -2.86 -5.23
C GLU A 36 20.95 -3.33 -3.83
N GLU A 37 21.86 -3.17 -2.86
CA GLU A 37 21.58 -3.42 -1.45
C GLU A 37 20.87 -2.21 -0.82
N VAL A 38 19.71 -2.46 -0.20
CA VAL A 38 18.94 -1.45 0.53
C VAL A 38 18.62 -2.00 1.92
N GLY A 39 19.39 -1.56 2.92
CA GLY A 39 19.26 -2.06 4.30
C GLY A 39 19.55 -3.56 4.40
N ASP A 40 18.55 -4.33 4.79
CA ASP A 40 18.59 -5.80 4.90
C ASP A 40 18.00 -6.51 3.67
N THR A 41 17.71 -5.76 2.60
CA THR A 41 17.17 -6.27 1.34
C THR A 41 18.15 -6.10 0.18
N PHE A 42 17.95 -6.91 -0.86
CA PHE A 42 18.57 -6.74 -2.17
C PHE A 42 17.47 -6.51 -3.19
N GLU A 43 17.36 -5.29 -3.72
CA GLU A 43 16.31 -4.94 -4.67
C GLU A 43 16.72 -5.34 -6.09
N LEU A 44 15.86 -6.08 -6.78
CA LEU A 44 16.11 -6.63 -8.11
C LEU A 44 15.67 -5.65 -9.19
N PHE A 45 14.41 -5.22 -9.12
CA PHE A 45 13.81 -4.24 -10.02
C PHE A 45 12.60 -3.57 -9.37
N SER A 46 12.12 -2.49 -9.99
CA SER A 46 10.91 -1.80 -9.58
C SER A 46 10.06 -1.33 -10.76
N TYR A 47 8.79 -1.07 -10.47
CA TYR A 47 7.87 -0.28 -11.30
C TYR A 47 7.35 0.85 -10.43
N VAL A 48 7.54 2.11 -10.84
CA VAL A 48 7.21 3.27 -9.99
C VAL A 48 6.53 4.37 -10.80
N ASN A 49 5.54 5.01 -10.18
CA ASN A 49 5.02 6.30 -10.60
C ASN A 49 5.04 7.22 -9.37
N GLU A 50 6.03 8.11 -9.29
CA GLU A 50 6.18 9.01 -8.14
C GLU A 50 5.08 10.07 -8.09
N GLU A 51 4.61 10.58 -9.24
CA GLU A 51 3.54 11.58 -9.29
C GLU A 51 2.22 11.05 -8.71
N LYS A 52 1.94 9.75 -8.91
CA LYS A 52 0.76 9.07 -8.34
C LYS A 52 1.03 8.42 -6.99
N HIS A 53 2.26 8.53 -6.45
CA HIS A 53 2.70 7.85 -5.24
C HIS A 53 2.46 6.33 -5.26
N LEU A 54 2.66 5.70 -6.42
CA LEU A 54 2.51 4.26 -6.62
C LEU A 54 3.89 3.62 -6.83
N GLY A 55 4.08 2.41 -6.32
CA GLY A 55 5.32 1.69 -6.52
C GLY A 55 5.19 0.19 -6.28
N LEU A 56 6.05 -0.57 -6.93
CA LEU A 56 6.22 -1.99 -6.74
C LEU A 56 7.71 -2.31 -6.82
N VAL A 57 8.20 -3.13 -5.89
CA VAL A 57 9.62 -3.48 -5.81
C VAL A 57 9.75 -4.98 -5.57
N ALA A 58 10.50 -5.64 -6.44
CA ALA A 58 10.90 -7.03 -6.30
C ALA A 58 12.24 -7.10 -5.57
N TYR A 59 12.35 -7.92 -4.52
CA TYR A 59 13.54 -7.94 -3.69
C TYR A 59 13.75 -9.29 -3.00
N TYR A 60 14.98 -9.53 -2.56
CA TYR A 60 15.32 -10.60 -1.63
C TYR A 60 15.49 -10.04 -0.21
N HIS A 61 14.88 -10.67 0.79
CA HIS A 61 14.97 -10.27 2.19
C HIS A 61 15.97 -11.15 2.95
N GLN A 62 17.01 -10.56 3.54
CA GLN A 62 18.07 -11.32 4.21
C GLN A 62 17.56 -12.14 5.40
N GLU A 63 16.75 -11.54 6.28
CA GLU A 63 16.34 -12.19 7.52
C GLU A 63 15.40 -13.38 7.28
N THR A 64 14.38 -13.21 6.44
CA THR A 64 13.44 -14.29 6.13
C THR A 64 13.93 -15.23 5.03
N LYS A 65 15.01 -14.87 4.32
CA LYS A 65 15.65 -15.64 3.25
C LYS A 65 14.74 -15.94 2.05
N GLU A 66 13.83 -15.01 1.76
CA GLU A 66 12.80 -15.14 0.73
C GLU A 66 12.92 -14.02 -0.31
N TYR A 67 12.56 -14.36 -1.55
CA TYR A 67 12.15 -13.41 -2.57
C TYR A 67 10.73 -12.92 -2.28
N LYS A 68 10.48 -11.63 -2.52
CA LYS A 68 9.24 -10.93 -2.21
C LYS A 68 8.94 -9.86 -3.25
N LEU A 69 7.68 -9.48 -3.32
CA LEU A 69 7.18 -8.34 -4.07
C LEU A 69 6.41 -7.44 -3.10
N LYS A 70 6.92 -6.23 -2.84
CA LYS A 70 6.20 -5.20 -2.07
C LYS A 70 5.53 -4.23 -3.02
N ILE A 71 4.35 -3.74 -2.63
CA ILE A 71 3.69 -2.61 -3.26
C ILE A 71 3.60 -1.44 -2.30
N ARG A 72 3.63 -0.23 -2.86
CA ARG A 72 3.48 1.06 -2.21
C ARG A 72 2.31 1.79 -2.87
N ARG A 73 1.35 2.24 -2.06
CA ARG A 73 0.30 3.15 -2.47
C ARG A 73 0.22 4.27 -1.44
N GLY A 74 0.58 5.49 -1.85
CA GLY A 74 0.77 6.59 -0.92
C GLY A 74 1.89 6.28 0.08
N LEU A 75 1.60 6.41 1.37
CA LEU A 75 2.52 6.05 2.47
C LEU A 75 2.31 4.62 3.00
N THR A 76 1.41 3.85 2.38
CA THR A 76 1.12 2.47 2.79
C THR A 76 1.91 1.49 1.94
N GLU A 77 2.65 0.60 2.60
CA GLU A 77 3.41 -0.47 1.96
C GLU A 77 3.05 -1.84 2.52
N PHE A 78 2.99 -2.85 1.65
CA PHE A 78 2.83 -4.24 2.07
C PHE A 78 3.33 -5.24 1.03
N CYS A 79 3.63 -6.45 1.48
CA CYS A 79 4.06 -7.55 0.61
C CYS A 79 2.87 -8.31 0.04
N LEU A 80 2.94 -8.63 -1.25
CA LEU A 80 1.98 -9.49 -1.92
C LEU A 80 2.31 -10.96 -1.59
N MET A 81 1.41 -11.61 -0.86
CA MET A 81 1.64 -12.95 -0.28
C MET A 81 2.01 -14.00 -1.31
N GLN A 82 1.42 -13.93 -2.51
CA GLN A 82 1.68 -14.88 -3.58
C GLN A 82 3.13 -14.84 -4.08
N PHE A 83 3.90 -13.78 -3.83
CA PHE A 83 5.30 -13.69 -4.26
C PHE A 83 6.31 -14.08 -3.19
N ILE A 84 5.86 -14.44 -1.98
CA ILE A 84 6.76 -14.81 -0.88
C ILE A 84 7.22 -16.26 -1.09
N THR A 85 8.47 -16.45 -1.50
CA THR A 85 9.06 -17.78 -1.67
C THR A 85 10.58 -17.76 -1.47
N ALA A 86 11.14 -18.84 -0.93
CA ALA A 86 12.59 -19.03 -0.83
C ALA A 86 13.24 -19.48 -2.16
N SER A 87 12.44 -19.91 -3.13
CA SER A 87 12.89 -20.44 -4.43
C SER A 87 12.86 -19.37 -5.51
N PHE A 88 14.01 -19.11 -6.13
CA PHE A 88 14.09 -18.14 -7.22
C PHE A 88 13.28 -18.56 -8.45
N SER A 89 13.25 -19.86 -8.79
CA SER A 89 12.50 -20.35 -9.95
C SER A 89 10.98 -20.22 -9.77
N GLU A 90 10.48 -20.48 -8.55
CA GLU A 90 9.07 -20.24 -8.21
C GLU A 90 8.75 -18.75 -8.25
N PHE A 91 9.65 -17.91 -7.74
CA PHE A 91 9.49 -16.47 -7.78
C PHE A 91 9.36 -15.94 -9.21
N GLU A 92 10.25 -16.36 -10.11
CA GLU A 92 10.16 -16.02 -11.54
C GLU A 92 8.84 -16.50 -12.16
N GLN A 93 8.42 -17.73 -11.85
CA GLN A 93 7.15 -18.25 -12.37
C GLN A 93 5.95 -17.42 -11.88
N HIS A 94 5.96 -16.99 -10.62
CA HIS A 94 4.92 -16.11 -10.09
C HIS A 94 4.95 -14.72 -10.74
N LEU A 95 6.13 -14.17 -11.00
CA LEU A 95 6.27 -12.91 -11.75
C LEU A 95 5.67 -13.04 -13.15
N LYS A 96 6.00 -14.10 -13.89
CA LYS A 96 5.44 -14.35 -15.23
C LYS A 96 3.92 -14.47 -15.23
N ASN A 97 3.35 -15.05 -14.18
CA ASN A 97 1.90 -15.29 -14.11
C ASN A 97 1.10 -14.11 -13.58
N TYR A 98 1.68 -13.28 -12.70
CA TYR A 98 0.91 -12.36 -11.86
C TYR A 98 1.47 -10.93 -11.77
N LEU A 99 2.65 -10.65 -12.34
CA LEU A 99 3.25 -9.30 -12.23
C LEU A 99 2.39 -8.25 -12.92
N GLU A 100 1.96 -8.49 -14.16
CA GLU A 100 1.15 -7.52 -14.90
C GLU A 100 -0.17 -7.22 -14.18
N SER A 101 -0.86 -8.25 -13.68
CA SER A 101 -2.08 -8.06 -12.88
C SER A 101 -1.80 -7.29 -11.59
N ALA A 102 -0.67 -7.52 -10.94
CA ALA A 102 -0.29 -6.78 -9.73
C ALA A 102 -0.03 -5.29 -10.02
N VAL A 103 0.62 -4.97 -11.15
CA VAL A 103 0.81 -3.58 -11.57
C VAL A 103 -0.52 -2.95 -11.99
N HIS A 104 -1.37 -3.69 -12.72
CA HIS A 104 -2.72 -3.26 -13.07
C HIS A 104 -3.54 -2.91 -11.82
N ASP A 105 -3.66 -3.81 -10.85
CA ASP A 105 -4.45 -3.60 -9.63
C ASP A 105 -3.88 -2.48 -8.74
N LEU A 106 -2.58 -2.19 -8.85
CA LEU A 106 -1.96 -1.04 -8.22
C LEU A 106 -2.35 0.29 -8.92
N ALA A 107 -2.35 0.30 -10.25
CA ALA A 107 -2.58 1.51 -11.04
C ALA A 107 -4.06 1.84 -11.26
N ILE A 108 -4.90 0.81 -11.39
CA ILE A 108 -6.29 0.91 -11.84
C ILE A 108 -7.18 0.34 -10.75
N TYR A 109 -8.15 1.15 -10.31
CA TYR A 109 -9.15 0.70 -9.36
C TYR A 109 -10.03 -0.41 -9.98
N ASN A 110 -10.14 -1.53 -9.28
CA ASN A 110 -10.94 -2.67 -9.68
C ASN A 110 -12.09 -2.92 -8.68
N PRO A 111 -13.35 -2.57 -8.99
CA PRO A 111 -14.48 -2.77 -8.08
C PRO A 111 -14.81 -4.25 -7.83
N ASP A 112 -14.35 -5.16 -8.69
CA ASP A 112 -14.53 -6.60 -8.49
C ASP A 112 -13.59 -7.18 -7.43
N SER A 113 -12.57 -6.41 -7.01
CA SER A 113 -11.68 -6.79 -5.90
C SER A 113 -12.35 -6.72 -4.52
N ILE A 114 -13.48 -6.03 -4.41
CA ILE A 114 -14.23 -5.85 -3.16
C ILE A 114 -15.10 -7.08 -2.91
N SER A 115 -14.99 -7.67 -1.71
CA SER A 115 -15.79 -8.83 -1.32
C SER A 115 -17.29 -8.52 -1.28
N TYR A 116 -18.12 -9.55 -1.51
CA TYR A 116 -19.59 -9.41 -1.43
C TYR A 116 -20.05 -8.85 -0.08
N VAL A 117 -19.43 -9.30 1.02
CA VAL A 117 -19.73 -8.83 2.38
C VAL A 117 -19.44 -7.34 2.53
N THR A 118 -18.31 -6.87 1.99
CA THR A 118 -17.94 -5.46 2.06
C THR A 118 -18.82 -4.60 1.15
N LYS A 119 -19.21 -5.10 -0.04
CA LYS A 119 -20.16 -4.41 -0.93
C LYS A 119 -21.51 -4.15 -0.24
N ALA A 120 -21.97 -5.06 0.61
CA ALA A 120 -23.24 -4.90 1.34
C ALA A 120 -23.27 -3.72 2.33
N LEU A 121 -22.11 -3.13 2.68
CA LEU A 121 -22.04 -1.94 3.53
C LEU A 121 -22.29 -0.62 2.78
N ASN A 122 -22.37 -0.66 1.45
CA ASN A 122 -22.62 0.50 0.59
C ASN A 122 -21.62 1.67 0.82
N ILE A 123 -20.36 1.36 1.18
CA ILE A 123 -19.32 2.38 1.41
C ILE A 123 -19.00 3.13 0.11
N THR A 124 -19.06 2.46 -1.03
CA THR A 124 -18.82 3.05 -2.35
C THR A 124 -19.92 4.02 -2.80
N GLU A 125 -21.12 3.89 -2.22
CA GLU A 125 -22.30 4.70 -2.46
C GLU A 125 -22.52 5.76 -1.37
N TRP A 126 -21.63 5.81 -0.37
CA TRP A 126 -21.71 6.75 0.74
C TRP A 126 -21.54 8.20 0.26
N ASP A 127 -22.46 9.09 0.64
CA ASP A 127 -22.37 10.54 0.37
C ASP A 127 -21.44 11.25 1.37
N TYR A 128 -20.14 10.97 1.24
CA TYR A 128 -19.13 11.45 2.18
C TYR A 128 -18.66 12.88 1.97
N LYS A 129 -19.03 13.53 0.85
CA LYS A 129 -18.34 14.75 0.36
C LYS A 129 -18.41 15.93 1.33
N ASP A 130 -19.49 16.01 2.11
CA ASP A 130 -19.67 17.03 3.15
C ASP A 130 -18.79 16.78 4.40
N ILE A 131 -18.24 15.57 4.55
CA ILE A 131 -17.41 15.15 5.68
C ILE A 131 -15.95 15.06 5.25
N LEU A 132 -15.67 14.53 4.06
CA LEU A 132 -14.34 14.33 3.52
C LEU A 132 -14.13 15.22 2.27
N PRO A 133 -13.83 16.52 2.44
CA PRO A 133 -13.46 17.38 1.32
C PRO A 133 -12.13 16.94 0.68
N GLU A 134 -11.83 17.40 -0.54
CA GLU A 134 -10.58 17.04 -1.24
C GLU A 134 -9.31 17.45 -0.46
N GLU A 135 -9.38 18.55 0.28
CA GLU A 135 -8.30 19.03 1.14
C GLU A 135 -8.83 19.37 2.53
N LEU A 136 -8.09 18.96 3.57
CA LEU A 136 -8.44 19.24 4.96
C LEU A 136 -7.18 19.37 5.83
N GLU A 137 -7.04 20.48 6.54
CA GLU A 137 -5.91 20.75 7.46
C GLU A 137 -4.53 20.51 6.82
N GLY A 138 -4.41 20.81 5.51
CA GLY A 138 -3.20 20.66 4.70
C GLY A 138 -2.96 19.25 4.14
N TYR A 139 -3.84 18.29 4.41
CA TYR A 139 -3.78 16.95 3.82
C TYR A 139 -4.70 16.85 2.61
N LYS A 140 -4.33 16.03 1.63
CA LYS A 140 -5.14 15.72 0.45
C LYS A 140 -5.83 14.37 0.63
N LEU A 141 -7.10 14.28 0.22
CA LEU A 141 -7.85 13.03 0.18
C LEU A 141 -7.30 12.15 -0.96
N PHE A 142 -6.26 11.38 -0.66
CA PHE A 142 -5.52 10.57 -1.63
C PHE A 142 -6.28 9.30 -2.02
N ILE A 143 -6.88 8.62 -1.06
CA ILE A 143 -7.85 7.53 -1.30
C ILE A 143 -9.19 7.99 -0.76
N ASN A 144 -10.25 7.78 -1.55
CA ASN A 144 -11.61 8.14 -1.18
C ASN A 144 -12.54 6.91 -1.15
N PRO A 145 -13.70 6.98 -0.46
CA PRO A 145 -14.60 5.83 -0.31
C PRO A 145 -15.12 5.21 -1.61
N THR A 146 -15.14 5.92 -2.73
CA THR A 146 -15.57 5.33 -4.03
C THR A 146 -14.50 4.45 -4.66
N GLN A 147 -13.25 4.56 -4.21
CA GLN A 147 -12.10 3.84 -4.75
C GLN A 147 -11.30 3.15 -3.63
N MET A 148 -12.02 2.46 -2.73
CA MET A 148 -11.41 1.73 -1.62
C MET A 148 -10.33 0.75 -2.09
N VAL A 149 -9.31 0.57 -1.26
CA VAL A 149 -8.15 -0.27 -1.61
C VAL A 149 -8.09 -1.47 -0.68
N ARG A 150 -8.16 -2.68 -1.24
CA ARG A 150 -7.95 -3.91 -0.47
C ARG A 150 -6.48 -4.02 -0.05
N VAL A 151 -6.26 -4.28 1.23
CA VAL A 151 -4.94 -4.53 1.82
C VAL A 151 -4.93 -5.92 2.49
N LEU A 152 -3.95 -6.17 3.36
CA LEU A 152 -3.77 -7.45 4.03
C LEU A 152 -4.89 -7.75 5.07
N ASN A 153 -5.02 -9.04 5.41
CA ASN A 153 -5.84 -9.54 6.50
C ASN A 153 -7.32 -9.11 6.44
N GLY A 154 -7.88 -9.05 5.22
CA GLY A 154 -9.29 -8.71 5.01
C GLY A 154 -9.62 -7.23 5.29
N SER A 155 -8.61 -6.36 5.32
CA SER A 155 -8.82 -4.92 5.52
C SER A 155 -8.90 -4.19 4.19
N TYR A 156 -9.64 -3.09 4.17
CA TYR A 156 -9.75 -2.16 3.07
C TYR A 156 -9.43 -0.77 3.59
N ILE A 157 -8.58 -0.01 2.90
CA ILE A 157 -8.48 1.44 3.11
C ILE A 157 -9.77 2.03 2.56
N VAL A 158 -10.57 2.62 3.44
CA VAL A 158 -11.80 3.32 3.08
C VAL A 158 -11.45 4.72 2.57
N PHE A 159 -10.59 5.43 3.29
CA PHE A 159 -9.99 6.67 2.83
C PHE A 159 -8.62 6.92 3.46
N ASP A 160 -7.82 7.76 2.82
CA ASP A 160 -6.48 8.18 3.24
C ASP A 160 -6.33 9.67 2.99
N TYR A 161 -6.17 10.46 4.06
CA TYR A 161 -5.70 11.84 3.99
C TYR A 161 -4.19 11.88 4.15
N SER A 162 -3.47 12.20 3.07
CA SER A 162 -2.01 12.19 3.03
C SER A 162 -1.43 13.59 2.82
N ASP A 163 -0.33 13.86 3.51
CA ASP A 163 0.62 14.93 3.20
C ASP A 163 2.00 14.27 3.02
N PHE A 164 2.40 14.16 1.75
CA PHE A 164 3.62 13.47 1.37
C PHE A 164 4.88 14.26 1.71
N ASP A 165 4.82 15.59 1.84
CA ASP A 165 5.98 16.44 2.14
C ASP A 165 6.47 16.24 3.57
N ILE A 166 5.55 15.93 4.49
CA ILE A 166 5.84 15.62 5.90
C ILE A 166 5.75 14.12 6.21
N GLU A 167 5.63 13.29 5.17
CA GLU A 167 5.51 11.83 5.26
C GLU A 167 4.48 11.37 6.32
N SER A 168 3.31 12.01 6.34
CA SER A 168 2.29 11.76 7.36
C SER A 168 0.90 11.63 6.76
N ASN A 169 0.07 10.78 7.36
CA ASN A 169 -1.30 10.58 6.92
C ASN A 169 -2.25 10.17 8.06
N PHE A 170 -3.54 10.21 7.74
CA PHE A 170 -4.62 9.65 8.56
C PHE A 170 -5.48 8.75 7.68
N ILE A 171 -5.63 7.50 8.09
CA ILE A 171 -6.33 6.46 7.33
C ILE A 171 -7.47 5.90 8.17
N ILE A 172 -8.63 5.72 7.55
CA ILE A 172 -9.67 4.83 8.07
C ILE A 172 -9.70 3.56 7.24
N TYR A 173 -9.64 2.44 7.95
CA TYR A 173 -9.81 1.11 7.39
C TYR A 173 -11.18 0.56 7.73
N TYR A 174 -11.62 -0.42 6.94
CA TYR A 174 -12.67 -1.37 7.31
C TYR A 174 -12.09 -2.79 7.27
N ASN A 175 -12.29 -3.59 8.32
CA ASN A 175 -11.90 -4.99 8.34
C ASN A 175 -13.12 -5.91 8.23
N GLU A 176 -13.13 -6.77 7.22
CA GLU A 176 -14.27 -7.66 6.95
C GLU A 176 -14.39 -8.81 7.96
N PHE A 177 -13.30 -9.23 8.59
CA PHE A 177 -13.30 -10.32 9.56
C PHE A 177 -13.73 -9.86 10.96
N ARG A 178 -13.47 -8.60 11.31
CA ARG A 178 -13.90 -7.96 12.57
C ARG A 178 -15.22 -7.20 12.44
N SER A 179 -15.69 -6.99 11.19
CA SER A 179 -16.85 -6.17 10.85
C SER A 179 -16.77 -4.80 11.54
N GLU A 180 -15.68 -4.09 11.32
CA GLU A 180 -15.35 -2.87 12.08
C GLU A 180 -14.47 -1.91 11.28
N PHE A 181 -14.78 -0.62 11.41
CA PHE A 181 -13.90 0.46 10.99
C PHE A 181 -12.88 0.76 12.09
N PHE A 182 -11.67 1.16 11.73
CA PHE A 182 -10.65 1.56 12.69
C PHE A 182 -9.67 2.56 12.06
N GLY A 183 -9.01 3.36 12.92
CA GLY A 183 -8.09 4.41 12.49
C GLY A 183 -6.62 4.07 12.68
N GLU A 184 -5.80 4.53 11.74
CA GLU A 184 -4.33 4.61 11.86
C GLU A 184 -3.89 6.02 11.46
N ALA A 185 -2.82 6.52 12.05
CA ALA A 185 -2.07 7.62 11.46
C ALA A 185 -0.62 7.22 11.25
N ARG A 186 0.03 7.82 10.26
CA ARG A 186 1.49 7.82 10.16
C ARG A 186 2.00 9.20 10.44
N ILE A 187 3.01 9.29 11.30
CA ILE A 187 3.71 10.54 11.61
C ILE A 187 5.17 10.33 11.24
N ARG A 188 5.62 10.96 10.15
CA ARG A 188 6.96 10.75 9.56
C ARG A 188 7.23 9.27 9.31
N ASN A 189 6.32 8.62 8.58
CA ASN A 189 6.33 7.18 8.28
C ASN A 189 6.21 6.22 9.48
N ILE A 190 6.05 6.72 10.72
CA ILE A 190 5.85 5.87 11.91
C ILE A 190 4.35 5.66 12.13
N PRO A 191 3.83 4.42 12.02
CA PRO A 191 2.42 4.15 12.22
C PRO A 191 2.03 4.18 13.70
N GLU A 192 0.82 4.69 13.98
CA GLU A 192 0.19 4.67 15.29
C GLU A 192 -1.32 4.35 15.16
N MET A 193 -1.77 3.41 15.99
CA MET A 193 -3.18 3.03 16.04
C MET A 193 -4.00 4.09 16.77
N ASN A 194 -5.21 4.33 16.28
CA ASN A 194 -6.18 5.22 16.93
C ASN A 194 -7.56 4.55 17.02
N TYR A 195 -7.99 4.28 18.25
CA TYR A 195 -9.26 3.63 18.56
C TYR A 195 -10.47 4.60 18.66
N THR A 196 -10.25 5.91 18.59
CA THR A 196 -11.32 6.92 18.65
C THR A 196 -12.36 6.69 17.55
N PHE A 197 -11.89 6.28 16.37
CA PHE A 197 -12.72 6.09 15.18
C PHE A 197 -13.30 4.68 15.03
N ASP A 198 -13.09 3.79 16.02
CA ASP A 198 -13.57 2.41 15.94
C ASP A 198 -15.09 2.35 15.89
N SER A 199 -15.68 1.82 14.82
CA SER A 199 -17.15 1.80 14.67
C SER A 199 -17.64 0.57 13.93
N LYS A 200 -18.92 0.22 14.13
CA LYS A 200 -19.52 -0.96 13.49
C LYS A 200 -20.25 -0.65 12.19
N ASN A 201 -20.56 0.61 11.93
CA ASN A 201 -21.32 1.05 10.77
C ASN A 201 -20.92 2.47 10.35
N LEU A 202 -21.40 2.89 9.17
CA LEU A 202 -21.08 4.18 8.59
C LEU A 202 -21.64 5.35 9.41
N GLU A 203 -22.83 5.21 9.99
CA GLU A 203 -23.45 6.28 10.81
C GLU A 203 -22.59 6.60 12.04
N GLU A 204 -22.17 5.58 12.79
CA GLU A 204 -21.24 5.75 13.91
C GLU A 204 -19.88 6.30 13.47
N LEU A 205 -19.38 5.86 12.31
CA LEU A 205 -18.14 6.40 11.74
C LEU A 205 -18.29 7.90 11.46
N GLU A 206 -19.38 8.31 10.81
CA GLU A 206 -19.66 9.70 10.48
C GLU A 206 -19.68 10.59 11.72
N GLU A 207 -20.39 10.19 12.77
CA GLU A 207 -20.45 10.94 14.03
C GLU A 207 -19.05 11.17 14.60
N LYS A 208 -18.22 10.13 14.60
CA LYS A 208 -16.84 10.19 15.10
C LYS A 208 -15.93 11.05 14.21
N LEU A 209 -16.08 10.95 12.89
CA LEU A 209 -15.34 11.80 11.95
C LEU A 209 -15.67 13.27 12.16
N ARG A 210 -16.96 13.61 12.24
CA ARG A 210 -17.42 14.98 12.50
C ARG A 210 -16.90 15.52 13.83
N ALA A 211 -16.85 14.67 14.86
CA ALA A 211 -16.42 15.08 16.19
C ALA A 211 -14.90 15.21 16.35
N HIS A 212 -14.10 14.41 15.64
CA HIS A 212 -12.69 14.22 16.00
C HIS A 212 -11.68 14.34 14.86
N MET A 213 -12.09 14.26 13.58
CA MET A 213 -11.15 14.17 12.46
C MET A 213 -10.27 15.42 12.33
N VAL A 214 -10.86 16.62 12.43
CA VAL A 214 -10.13 17.88 12.29
C VAL A 214 -9.05 18.02 13.37
N ASP A 215 -9.40 17.76 14.63
CA ASP A 215 -8.44 17.83 15.74
C ASP A 215 -7.34 16.79 15.59
N ARG A 216 -7.68 15.59 15.11
CA ARG A 216 -6.70 14.54 14.83
C ARG A 216 -5.72 14.93 13.74
N LEU A 217 -6.17 15.47 12.60
CA LEU A 217 -5.30 15.91 11.51
C LEU A 217 -4.34 17.03 11.96
N ARG A 218 -4.86 17.98 12.76
CA ARG A 218 -4.04 19.04 13.37
C ARG A 218 -2.97 18.49 14.29
N GLU A 219 -3.32 17.53 15.13
CA GLU A 219 -2.38 16.90 16.06
C GLU A 219 -1.27 16.13 15.33
N ILE A 220 -1.62 15.33 14.31
CA ILE A 220 -0.65 14.65 13.43
C ILE A 220 0.32 15.67 12.83
N ARG A 221 -0.21 16.77 12.25
CA ARG A 221 0.61 17.81 11.61
C ARG A 221 1.55 18.45 12.61
N GLN A 222 1.04 18.87 13.77
CA GLN A 222 1.84 19.48 14.83
C GLN A 222 2.98 18.56 15.32
N ARG A 223 2.78 17.25 15.32
CA ARG A 223 3.80 16.28 15.71
C ARG A 223 4.82 16.00 14.60
N ALA A 224 4.38 16.04 13.35
CA ALA A 224 5.24 15.84 12.19
C ALA A 224 6.19 17.03 11.93
N THR A 225 5.74 18.26 12.23
CA THR A 225 6.51 19.50 12.00
C THR A 225 7.34 19.96 13.20
N LYS A 226 7.40 19.17 14.27
CA LYS A 226 8.29 19.39 15.42
C LYS A 226 9.59 18.62 15.25
#